data_AF-A0A7X0AGV1-F1
#
_entry.id   AF-A0A7X0AGV1-F1
#
_cell.length_a   1.000
_cell.length_b   1.000
_cell.length_c   1.000
_cell.angle_alpha   90.00
_cell.angle_beta   90.00
_cell.angle_gamma   90.00
#
_symmetry.space_group_name_H-M   'P 1'
#
loop_
_entity.id
_entity.type
_entity.pdbx_description
1 polymer ?
#
loop_
_entity_poly.entity_id
_entity_poly.type
_entity_poly.pdbx_seq_one_letter_code
_entity_poly.pdbx_strand_id
1 'polypeptide(L)'
;MRSLRLALQAMLITLLISFAASVGARTTTAASSSGYTQTRYPIVLVHGLFGFDQLFGTIDYFYGITDGLRSGGATVYAVELSQLGNDVTRGNQLIAQLENLQAVYGYSKFNLIGHSQGGLDVRYAAAVRPDLVASVSTFGTPHTGSAVADGIATVAPAGSAQRALAVAFATALGNLIDTFSGGNNPQNALDALSQLTTSGTAQFNAQFPAGMPTSSCGSGAAVVNGIRYYSSGGTSVLTNVLDPSDLLLGAGSLFFSGSANDGLVGQCSSHWGTVIRDNYDWNHLDEVNQLLGLRGVFSSDPVAVYRDQANRLKGLGL
;
A
#
# COMPACT_ATOMS: atom_id res chain seq x y z
N MET A 1 -42.91 -17.96 37.52
CA MET A 1 -42.32 -17.17 36.41
C MET A 1 -40.85 -16.79 36.62
N ARG A 2 -40.34 -16.57 37.84
CA ARG A 2 -38.89 -16.34 38.08
C ARG A 2 -38.02 -17.61 37.98
N SER A 3 -38.55 -18.77 38.38
CA SER A 3 -37.86 -20.06 38.30
C SER A 3 -37.63 -20.57 36.87
N LEU A 4 -38.52 -20.22 35.92
CA LEU A 4 -38.39 -20.60 34.51
C LEU A 4 -37.34 -19.76 33.76
N ARG A 5 -37.10 -18.52 34.21
CA ARG A 5 -36.08 -17.62 33.61
C ARG A 5 -34.65 -18.00 34.01
N LEU A 6 -34.46 -18.49 35.24
CA LEU A 6 -33.17 -19.00 35.72
C LEU A 6 -32.80 -20.34 35.05
N ALA A 7 -33.78 -21.20 34.77
CA ALA A 7 -33.55 -22.44 34.04
C ALA A 7 -33.16 -22.21 32.56
N LEU A 8 -33.77 -21.22 31.89
CA LEU A 8 -33.41 -20.85 30.52
C LEU A 8 -32.02 -20.19 30.41
N GLN A 9 -31.63 -19.38 31.41
CA GLN A 9 -30.30 -18.74 31.43
C GLN A 9 -29.17 -19.74 31.71
N ALA A 10 -29.41 -20.76 32.54
CA ALA A 10 -28.44 -21.84 32.75
C ALA A 10 -28.26 -22.70 31.49
N MET A 11 -29.34 -22.97 30.75
CA MET A 11 -29.30 -23.81 29.55
C MET A 11 -28.61 -23.13 28.34
N LEU A 12 -28.66 -21.79 28.26
CA LEU A 12 -27.96 -21.03 27.21
C LEU A 12 -26.43 -20.95 27.45
N ILE A 13 -26.00 -20.95 28.70
CA ILE A 13 -24.56 -20.88 29.06
C ILE A 13 -23.89 -22.26 28.89
N THR A 14 -24.61 -23.37 29.12
CA THR A 14 -24.04 -24.72 28.88
C THR A 14 -23.95 -25.09 27.40
N LEU A 15 -24.82 -24.53 26.53
CA LEU A 15 -24.74 -24.76 25.09
C LEU A 15 -23.58 -24.00 24.42
N LEU A 16 -23.18 -22.85 24.97
CA LEU A 16 -22.03 -22.06 24.48
C LEU A 16 -20.66 -22.62 24.88
N ILE A 17 -20.57 -23.41 25.96
CA ILE A 17 -19.32 -24.06 26.38
C ILE A 17 -19.12 -25.43 25.68
N SER A 18 -20.19 -26.01 25.13
CA SER A 18 -20.15 -27.35 24.51
C SER A 18 -19.88 -27.34 23.00
N PHE A 19 -19.92 -26.19 22.32
CA PHE A 19 -19.49 -26.05 20.91
C PHE A 19 -17.97 -25.78 20.78
N ALA A 20 -17.27 -25.58 21.90
CA ALA A 20 -15.82 -25.33 21.93
C ALA A 20 -14.96 -26.61 21.97
N ALA A 21 -15.56 -27.81 21.85
CA ALA A 21 -14.85 -29.07 22.10
C ALA A 21 -15.12 -30.16 21.05
N SER A 22 -15.07 -29.84 19.75
CA SER A 22 -14.88 -30.87 18.71
C SER A 22 -14.55 -30.31 17.32
N VAL A 23 -13.66 -29.33 17.23
CA VAL A 23 -12.86 -29.15 16.01
C VAL A 23 -11.53 -29.78 16.32
N GLY A 24 -11.39 -31.06 15.96
CA GLY A 24 -10.12 -31.75 16.00
C GLY A 24 -9.07 -30.88 15.33
N ALA A 25 -8.01 -30.58 16.07
CA ALA A 25 -6.82 -29.94 15.54
C ALA A 25 -6.30 -30.81 14.38
N ARG A 26 -6.77 -30.51 13.16
CA ARG A 26 -5.98 -30.74 11.97
C ARG A 26 -4.86 -29.72 12.08
N THR A 27 -3.80 -30.10 12.78
CA THR A 27 -2.47 -29.57 12.51
C THR A 27 -2.20 -29.90 11.05
N THR A 28 -2.69 -29.07 10.13
CA THR A 28 -1.96 -28.84 8.90
C THR A 28 -0.61 -28.35 9.40
N THR A 29 0.37 -29.24 9.41
CA THR A 29 1.76 -28.84 9.31
C THR A 29 1.83 -28.03 8.03
N ALA A 30 1.54 -26.73 8.11
CA ALA A 30 2.07 -25.78 7.17
C ALA A 30 3.55 -26.03 7.26
N ALA A 31 4.08 -26.76 6.27
CA ALA A 31 5.51 -26.81 6.07
C ALA A 31 5.89 -25.33 6.03
N SER A 32 6.53 -24.85 7.10
CA SER A 32 7.31 -23.64 7.07
C SER A 32 8.28 -23.90 5.93
N SER A 33 7.93 -23.44 4.74
CA SER A 33 8.78 -23.57 3.57
C SER A 33 9.89 -22.57 3.80
N SER A 34 10.84 -22.95 4.65
CA SER A 34 12.03 -22.18 4.96
C SER A 34 12.63 -21.78 3.63
N GLY A 35 12.57 -20.49 3.32
CA GLY A 35 13.10 -19.95 2.07
C GLY A 35 12.08 -19.59 0.98
N TYR A 36 10.75 -19.73 1.14
CA TYR A 36 9.78 -19.32 0.10
C TYR A 36 9.96 -17.88 -0.38
N THR A 37 10.21 -16.96 0.54
CA THR A 37 10.41 -15.54 0.23
C THR A 37 11.88 -15.13 0.25
N GLN A 38 12.81 -16.08 0.41
CA GLN A 38 14.24 -15.80 0.53
C GLN A 38 14.85 -15.38 -0.82
N THR A 39 14.73 -14.09 -1.12
CA THR A 39 15.39 -13.42 -2.25
C THR A 39 16.90 -13.32 -2.04
N ARG A 40 17.64 -13.18 -3.13
CA ARG A 40 19.10 -12.95 -3.12
C ARG A 40 19.43 -11.58 -2.54
N TYR A 41 18.68 -10.55 -2.93
CA TYR A 41 18.83 -9.18 -2.45
C TYR A 41 17.77 -8.88 -1.38
N PRO A 42 18.07 -8.07 -0.34
CA PRO A 42 17.09 -7.69 0.66
C PRO A 42 15.90 -6.96 0.05
N ILE A 43 14.73 -7.16 0.65
CA ILE A 43 13.51 -6.43 0.31
C ILE A 43 13.45 -5.16 1.16
N VAL A 44 13.21 -4.02 0.50
CA VAL A 44 13.01 -2.73 1.17
C VAL A 44 11.60 -2.24 0.86
N LEU A 45 10.78 -2.12 1.91
CA LEU A 45 9.41 -1.64 1.85
C LEU A 45 9.38 -0.12 2.04
N VAL A 46 8.74 0.59 1.12
CA VAL A 46 8.70 2.05 1.07
C VAL A 46 7.26 2.54 1.14
N HIS A 47 6.91 3.21 2.23
CA HIS A 47 5.55 3.70 2.49
C HIS A 47 5.19 4.91 1.63
N GLY A 48 3.89 5.18 1.48
CA GLY A 48 3.38 6.36 0.78
C GLY A 48 3.23 7.62 1.65
N LEU A 49 2.47 8.58 1.14
CA LEU A 49 2.08 9.81 1.83
C LEU A 49 1.39 9.49 3.16
N PHE A 50 1.66 10.27 4.21
CA PHE A 50 1.20 10.01 5.59
C PHE A 50 1.63 8.64 6.15
N GLY A 51 2.56 7.93 5.51
CA GLY A 51 3.09 6.70 6.06
C GLY A 51 3.83 6.96 7.37
N PHE A 52 3.56 6.11 8.33
CA PHE A 52 4.16 6.09 9.66
C PHE A 52 4.88 4.75 9.80
N ASP A 53 6.00 4.68 10.51
CA ASP A 53 6.57 3.36 10.81
C ASP A 53 5.62 2.56 11.69
N GLN A 54 5.10 3.21 12.74
CA GLN A 54 4.10 2.63 13.63
C GLN A 54 3.05 3.65 14.05
N LEU A 55 1.78 3.33 13.82
CA LEU A 55 0.67 4.08 14.41
C LEU A 55 0.60 3.71 15.91
N PHE A 56 0.54 4.72 16.76
CA PHE A 56 0.58 4.58 18.22
C PHE A 56 1.78 3.77 18.75
N GLY A 57 2.88 3.67 17.99
CA GLY A 57 4.07 2.90 18.38
C GLY A 57 3.87 1.38 18.39
N THR A 58 2.81 0.86 17.75
CA THR A 58 2.55 -0.59 17.71
C THR A 58 2.02 -1.13 16.39
N ILE A 59 1.46 -0.31 15.50
CA ILE A 59 0.81 -0.78 14.28
C ILE A 59 1.65 -0.41 13.06
N ASP A 60 2.33 -1.40 12.48
CA ASP A 60 3.15 -1.21 11.28
C ASP A 60 2.31 -0.75 10.08
N TYR A 61 2.85 0.14 9.24
CA TYR A 61 2.21 0.53 7.96
C TYR A 61 1.89 -0.67 7.08
N PHE A 62 2.90 -1.52 6.86
CA PHE A 62 2.81 -2.79 6.12
C PHE A 62 2.34 -3.90 7.07
N TYR A 63 1.07 -3.84 7.49
CA TYR A 63 0.55 -4.62 8.62
C TYR A 63 0.63 -6.13 8.39
N GLY A 64 1.49 -6.81 9.15
CA GLY A 64 1.74 -8.26 9.02
C GLY A 64 2.50 -8.68 7.77
N ILE A 65 2.75 -7.77 6.82
CA ILE A 65 3.49 -8.05 5.58
C ILE A 65 4.97 -8.25 5.88
N THR A 66 5.57 -7.42 6.74
CA THR A 66 6.98 -7.53 7.12
C THR A 66 7.29 -8.90 7.74
N ASP A 67 6.47 -9.32 8.71
CA ASP A 67 6.60 -10.64 9.36
C ASP A 67 6.23 -11.78 8.42
N GLY A 68 5.22 -11.59 7.58
CA GLY A 68 4.84 -12.51 6.51
C GLY A 68 6.00 -12.77 5.55
N LEU A 69 6.77 -11.75 5.17
CA LEU A 69 7.96 -11.91 4.35
C LEU A 69 9.12 -12.55 5.11
N ARG A 70 9.41 -12.10 6.34
CA ARG A 70 10.52 -12.65 7.17
C ARG A 70 10.32 -14.11 7.52
N SER A 71 9.09 -14.53 7.84
CA SER A 71 8.75 -15.94 8.15
C SER A 71 9.02 -16.90 6.98
N GLY A 72 9.05 -16.40 5.75
CA GLY A 72 9.45 -17.17 4.57
C GLY A 72 10.94 -17.13 4.24
N GLY A 73 11.75 -16.41 5.04
CA GLY A 73 13.22 -16.33 4.89
C GLY A 73 13.76 -15.08 4.20
N ALA A 74 12.91 -14.10 3.84
CA ALA A 74 13.37 -12.82 3.30
C ALA A 74 14.10 -11.99 4.36
N THR A 75 15.17 -11.30 3.96
CA THR A 75 15.69 -10.14 4.71
C THR A 75 14.87 -8.92 4.31
N VAL A 76 14.22 -8.27 5.28
CA VAL A 76 13.25 -7.19 5.04
C VAL A 76 13.54 -5.98 5.91
N TYR A 77 13.58 -4.81 5.27
CA TYR A 77 13.63 -3.50 5.91
C TYR A 77 12.41 -2.68 5.50
N ALA A 78 11.81 -1.95 6.45
CA ALA A 78 10.90 -0.86 6.16
C ALA A 78 11.65 0.44 6.43
N VAL A 79 11.58 1.40 5.50
CA VAL A 79 12.27 2.68 5.63
C VAL A 79 11.32 3.77 6.07
N GLU A 80 11.83 4.72 6.84
CA GLU A 80 11.09 5.92 7.25
C GLU A 80 11.46 7.09 6.33
N LEU A 81 10.49 7.65 5.63
CA LEU A 81 10.67 8.81 4.75
C LEU A 81 9.79 9.98 5.23
N SER A 82 10.14 11.21 4.83
CA SER A 82 9.34 12.38 5.18
C SER A 82 7.89 12.23 4.74
N GLN A 83 6.96 12.26 5.71
CA GLN A 83 5.53 12.01 5.53
C GLN A 83 4.86 12.92 4.48
N LEU A 84 5.39 14.13 4.31
CA LEU A 84 4.88 15.19 3.44
C LEU A 84 5.98 15.77 2.53
N GLY A 85 7.05 15.00 2.30
CA GLY A 85 8.13 15.39 1.40
C GLY A 85 7.76 15.20 -0.07
N ASN A 86 8.42 15.95 -0.96
CA ASN A 86 8.38 15.67 -2.39
C ASN A 86 9.20 14.42 -2.77
N ASP A 87 8.91 13.83 -3.94
CA ASP A 87 9.51 12.60 -4.45
C ASP A 87 11.04 12.70 -4.60
N VAL A 88 11.58 13.88 -4.88
CA VAL A 88 13.04 14.11 -4.94
C VAL A 88 13.66 14.06 -3.54
N THR A 89 13.02 14.69 -2.55
CA THR A 89 13.49 14.71 -1.16
C THR A 89 13.40 13.32 -0.57
N ARG A 90 12.24 12.68 -0.71
CA ARG A 90 11.98 11.30 -0.24
C ARG A 90 12.85 10.29 -0.97
N GLY A 91 13.03 10.45 -2.28
CA GLY A 91 13.95 9.63 -3.07
C GLY A 91 15.41 9.73 -2.62
N ASN A 92 15.90 10.92 -2.27
CA ASN A 92 17.24 11.07 -1.70
C ASN A 92 17.36 10.48 -0.29
N GLN A 93 16.32 10.60 0.54
CA GLN A 93 16.27 9.94 1.85
C GLN A 93 16.32 8.41 1.72
N LEU A 94 15.57 7.85 0.76
CA LEU A 94 15.61 6.43 0.44
C LEU A 94 17.01 6.00 0.02
N ILE A 95 17.64 6.72 -0.92
CA ILE A 95 19.02 6.42 -1.36
C ILE A 95 19.99 6.40 -0.18
N ALA A 96 19.95 7.40 0.70
CA ALA A 96 20.83 7.47 1.86
C ALA A 96 20.65 6.25 2.79
N GLN A 97 19.42 5.77 2.97
CA GLN A 97 19.15 4.56 3.76
C GLN A 97 19.66 3.29 3.07
N LEU A 98 19.50 3.17 1.74
CA LEU A 98 20.04 2.04 0.98
C LEU A 98 21.58 2.01 1.04
N GLU A 99 22.23 3.17 0.92
CA GLU A 99 23.69 3.29 1.06
C GLU A 99 24.17 2.89 2.45
N ASN A 100 23.46 3.29 3.49
CA ASN A 100 23.77 2.88 4.86
C ASN A 100 23.63 1.35 5.02
N LEU A 101 22.55 0.76 4.52
CA LEU A 101 22.37 -0.70 4.54
C LEU A 101 23.48 -1.43 3.75
N GLN A 102 23.88 -0.90 2.60
CA GLN A 102 25.00 -1.42 1.82
C GLN A 102 26.31 -1.33 2.60
N ALA A 103 26.60 -0.20 3.23
CA ALA A 103 27.83 0.02 3.99
C ALA A 103 27.93 -0.88 5.23
N VAL A 104 26.82 -1.07 5.94
CA VAL A 104 26.77 -1.86 7.19
C VAL A 104 26.79 -3.36 6.92
N TYR A 105 26.04 -3.83 5.93
CA TYR A 105 25.80 -5.27 5.72
C TYR A 105 26.42 -5.84 4.45
N GLY A 106 27.02 -5.00 3.60
CA GLY A 106 27.69 -5.43 2.36
C GLY A 106 26.73 -5.83 1.22
N TYR A 107 25.47 -5.37 1.26
CA TYR A 107 24.51 -5.66 0.20
C TYR A 107 24.89 -4.98 -1.12
N SER A 108 24.91 -5.75 -2.21
CA SER A 108 25.24 -5.20 -3.53
C SER A 108 24.07 -4.51 -4.21
N LYS A 109 22.83 -4.99 -3.99
CA LYS A 109 21.59 -4.41 -4.51
C LYS A 109 20.41 -4.68 -3.56
N PHE A 110 19.28 -4.05 -3.85
CA PHE A 110 18.01 -4.18 -3.12
C PHE A 110 16.82 -4.43 -4.06
N ASN A 111 15.84 -5.19 -3.59
CA ASN A 111 14.51 -5.30 -4.19
C ASN A 111 13.60 -4.27 -3.52
N LEU A 112 13.20 -3.24 -4.26
CA LEU A 112 12.38 -2.16 -3.71
C LEU A 112 10.89 -2.44 -3.95
N ILE A 113 10.08 -2.31 -2.90
CA ILE A 113 8.62 -2.42 -2.98
C ILE A 113 8.01 -1.14 -2.42
N GLY A 114 7.38 -0.34 -3.30
CA GLY A 114 6.75 0.92 -2.94
C GLY A 114 5.23 0.83 -2.97
N HIS A 115 4.56 1.42 -1.99
CA HIS A 115 3.10 1.58 -2.00
C HIS A 115 2.72 3.06 -2.16
N SER A 116 1.69 3.35 -2.96
CA SER A 116 1.21 4.73 -3.18
C SER A 116 2.37 5.65 -3.62
N GLN A 117 2.59 6.80 -2.97
CA GLN A 117 3.75 7.67 -3.26
C GLN A 117 5.10 6.94 -3.17
N GLY A 118 5.23 5.92 -2.33
CA GLY A 118 6.45 5.12 -2.20
C GLY A 118 6.89 4.47 -3.51
N GLY A 119 5.96 4.23 -4.45
CA GLY A 119 6.28 3.75 -5.79
C GLY A 119 7.00 4.78 -6.67
N LEU A 120 6.79 6.08 -6.44
CA LEU A 120 7.55 7.15 -7.11
C LEU A 120 8.96 7.26 -6.50
N ASP A 121 9.08 7.12 -5.18
CA ASP A 121 10.37 7.17 -4.48
C ASP A 121 11.32 6.06 -4.93
N VAL A 122 10.82 4.81 -5.05
CA VAL A 122 11.64 3.69 -5.53
C VAL A 122 12.02 3.82 -7.00
N ARG A 123 11.19 4.47 -7.82
CA ARG A 123 11.51 4.80 -9.21
C ARG A 123 12.60 5.87 -9.29
N TYR A 124 12.55 6.88 -8.42
CA TYR A 124 13.61 7.88 -8.31
C TYR A 124 14.94 7.21 -7.95
N ALA A 125 14.95 6.37 -6.90
CA ALA A 125 16.15 5.63 -6.50
C ALA A 125 16.69 4.73 -7.62
N ALA A 126 15.81 4.03 -8.35
CA ALA A 126 16.18 3.19 -9.49
C ALA A 126 16.79 3.99 -10.65
N ALA A 127 16.37 5.23 -10.85
CA ALA A 127 16.89 6.09 -11.91
C ALA A 127 18.22 6.76 -11.52
N VAL A 128 18.34 7.23 -10.27
CA VAL A 128 19.52 7.99 -9.79
C VAL A 128 20.65 7.07 -9.35
N ARG A 129 20.32 5.93 -8.72
CA ARG A 129 21.26 4.91 -8.23
C ARG A 129 20.88 3.51 -8.72
N PRO A 130 20.89 3.29 -10.06
CA PRO A 130 20.56 1.98 -10.64
C PRO A 130 21.53 0.87 -10.20
N ASP A 131 22.72 1.24 -9.73
CA ASP A 131 23.70 0.34 -9.15
C ASP A 131 23.21 -0.29 -7.83
N LEU A 132 22.36 0.40 -7.07
CA LEU A 132 21.77 -0.10 -5.81
C LEU A 132 20.51 -0.94 -6.01
N VAL A 133 19.86 -0.87 -7.18
CA VAL A 133 18.51 -1.43 -7.37
C VAL A 133 18.54 -2.67 -8.26
N ALA A 134 17.88 -3.73 -7.79
CA ALA A 134 17.69 -4.99 -8.52
C ALA A 134 16.29 -5.07 -9.15
N SER A 135 15.27 -4.64 -8.40
CA SER A 135 13.88 -4.57 -8.87
C SER A 135 13.11 -3.44 -8.20
N VAL A 136 12.04 -3.05 -8.87
CA VAL A 136 10.99 -2.14 -8.41
C VAL A 136 9.66 -2.88 -8.54
N SER A 137 8.94 -3.01 -7.44
CA SER A 137 7.54 -3.45 -7.43
C SER A 137 6.69 -2.36 -6.82
N THR A 138 5.55 -2.04 -7.43
CA THR A 138 4.64 -1.00 -6.94
C THR A 138 3.26 -1.55 -6.64
N PHE A 139 2.63 -1.02 -5.58
CA PHE A 139 1.24 -1.29 -5.21
C PHE A 139 0.50 0.06 -5.16
N GLY A 140 -0.58 0.19 -5.93
CA GLY A 140 -1.47 1.36 -5.88
C GLY A 140 -0.78 2.70 -6.11
N THR A 141 0.33 2.73 -6.85
CA THR A 141 1.08 3.97 -7.05
C THR A 141 0.40 4.85 -8.09
N PRO A 142 0.15 6.14 -7.84
CA PRO A 142 -0.43 7.02 -8.86
C PRO A 142 0.61 7.43 -9.91
N HIS A 143 1.11 6.50 -10.73
CA HIS A 143 2.20 6.79 -11.67
C HIS A 143 1.85 7.84 -12.71
N THR A 144 0.57 7.97 -13.07
CA THR A 144 0.07 9.02 -13.98
C THR A 144 -0.90 9.97 -13.29
N GLY A 145 -0.84 10.03 -11.96
CA GLY A 145 -1.60 10.96 -11.13
C GLY A 145 -2.81 10.34 -10.45
N SER A 146 -3.38 11.11 -9.52
CA SER A 146 -4.60 10.81 -8.79
C SER A 146 -5.66 11.85 -9.09
N ALA A 147 -6.87 11.39 -9.45
CA ALA A 147 -8.02 12.27 -9.64
C ALA A 147 -8.40 13.00 -8.33
N VAL A 148 -8.11 12.39 -7.17
CA VAL A 148 -8.28 13.03 -5.86
C VAL A 148 -7.30 14.19 -5.71
N ALA A 149 -6.02 13.98 -6.05
CA ALA A 149 -5.01 15.04 -6.01
C ALA A 149 -5.36 16.20 -6.98
N ASP A 150 -5.78 15.89 -8.21
CA ASP A 150 -6.23 16.90 -9.18
C ASP A 150 -7.45 17.68 -8.67
N GLY A 151 -8.40 16.97 -8.07
CA GLY A 151 -9.60 17.55 -7.50
C GLY A 151 -9.33 18.48 -6.31
N ILE A 152 -8.38 18.12 -5.44
CA ILE A 152 -7.96 18.94 -4.29
C ILE A 152 -7.10 20.12 -4.72
N ALA A 153 -6.21 19.94 -5.70
CA ALA A 153 -5.32 21.01 -6.17
C ALA A 153 -6.07 22.14 -6.90
N THR A 154 -7.27 21.86 -7.41
CA THR A 154 -8.10 22.85 -8.09
C THR A 154 -8.82 23.74 -7.08
N VAL A 155 -8.62 25.07 -7.16
CA VAL A 155 -9.43 26.04 -6.41
C VAL A 155 -10.83 26.09 -7.02
N ALA A 156 -11.69 25.17 -6.58
CA ALA A 156 -13.05 25.08 -7.07
C ALA A 156 -13.89 26.27 -6.56
N PRO A 157 -14.77 26.88 -7.39
CA PRO A 157 -15.60 28.01 -6.98
C PRO A 157 -16.44 27.70 -5.74
N ALA A 158 -16.73 28.72 -4.92
CA ALA A 158 -17.64 28.57 -3.80
C ALA A 158 -19.01 28.06 -4.30
N GLY A 159 -19.50 26.96 -3.70
CA GLY A 159 -20.77 26.33 -4.06
C GLY A 159 -20.71 25.29 -5.20
N SER A 160 -19.54 25.03 -5.79
CA SER A 160 -19.41 23.95 -6.79
C SER A 160 -19.44 22.55 -6.17
N ALA A 161 -19.85 21.56 -6.96
CA ALA A 161 -19.83 20.16 -6.56
C ALA A 161 -18.40 19.69 -6.23
N GLN A 162 -17.40 20.15 -7.00
CA GLN A 162 -15.99 19.82 -6.79
C GLN A 162 -15.47 20.35 -5.45
N ARG A 163 -15.88 21.57 -5.05
CA ARG A 163 -15.50 22.11 -3.73
C ARG A 163 -16.15 21.31 -2.60
N ALA A 164 -17.41 20.90 -2.78
CA ALA A 164 -18.09 20.07 -1.79
C ALA A 164 -17.40 18.70 -1.63
N LEU A 165 -16.98 18.07 -2.73
CA LEU A 165 -16.20 16.83 -2.71
C LEU A 165 -14.86 16.99 -2.00
N ALA A 166 -14.10 18.07 -2.32
CA ALA A 166 -12.82 18.34 -1.66
C ALA A 166 -12.98 18.55 -0.14
N VAL A 167 -14.01 19.28 0.28
CA VAL A 167 -14.33 19.46 1.71
C VAL A 167 -14.73 18.14 2.37
N ALA A 168 -15.54 17.32 1.71
CA ALA A 168 -15.95 16.01 2.22
C ALA A 168 -14.74 15.07 2.40
N PHE A 169 -13.85 15.02 1.41
CA PHE A 169 -12.61 14.25 1.49
C PHE A 169 -11.70 14.76 2.63
N ALA A 170 -11.47 16.08 2.70
CA ALA A 170 -10.66 16.67 3.77
C ALA A 170 -11.24 16.41 5.16
N THR A 171 -12.57 16.42 5.29
CA THR A 171 -13.27 16.09 6.54
C THR A 171 -13.09 14.61 6.90
N ALA A 172 -13.26 13.70 5.93
CA ALA A 172 -13.04 12.27 6.15
C ALA A 172 -11.59 11.96 6.53
N LEU A 173 -10.63 12.64 5.89
CA LEU A 173 -9.21 12.52 6.20
C LEU A 173 -8.92 13.04 7.61
N GLY A 174 -9.46 14.21 7.98
CA GLY A 174 -9.35 14.76 9.33
C GLY A 174 -9.91 13.80 10.39
N ASN A 175 -11.08 13.21 10.15
CA ASN A 175 -11.68 12.23 11.07
C ASN A 175 -10.82 10.97 11.19
N LEU A 176 -10.25 10.47 10.09
CA LEU A 176 -9.34 9.32 10.12
C LEU A 176 -8.08 9.65 10.93
N ILE A 177 -7.46 10.80 10.67
CA ILE A 177 -6.30 11.30 11.39
C ILE A 177 -6.62 11.48 12.89
N ASP A 178 -7.76 12.05 13.24
CA ASP A 178 -8.18 12.24 14.64
C ASP A 178 -8.41 10.89 15.35
N THR A 179 -8.95 9.90 14.62
CA THR A 179 -9.13 8.54 15.14
C THR A 179 -7.78 7.87 15.45
N PHE A 180 -6.72 8.23 14.74
CA PHE A 180 -5.50 7.41 14.67
C PHE A 180 -4.17 8.10 15.05
N SER A 181 -4.11 9.43 15.10
CA SER A 181 -2.82 10.14 15.24
C SER A 181 -2.78 11.23 16.31
N GLY A 182 -3.91 11.58 16.93
CA GLY A 182 -3.95 12.67 17.90
C GLY A 182 -3.70 14.08 17.30
N GLY A 183 -3.74 14.19 15.96
CA GLY A 183 -3.77 15.43 15.17
C GLY A 183 -2.39 15.98 14.79
N ASN A 184 -2.19 16.36 13.50
CA ASN A 184 -1.26 17.43 13.14
C ASN A 184 -1.34 18.03 11.70
N ASN A 185 -1.07 19.34 11.69
CA ASN A 185 -0.57 20.32 10.70
C ASN A 185 -0.90 20.25 9.17
N PRO A 186 -1.80 21.12 8.65
CA PRO A 186 -2.31 21.06 7.26
C PRO A 186 -1.41 21.68 6.15
N GLN A 187 -0.38 22.48 6.47
CA GLN A 187 0.35 23.25 5.44
C GLN A 187 1.28 22.39 4.56
N ASN A 188 1.94 21.37 5.11
CA ASN A 188 2.85 20.50 4.34
C ASN A 188 2.09 19.49 3.45
N ALA A 189 0.79 19.29 3.68
CA ALA A 189 -0.01 18.29 2.95
C ALA A 189 -0.29 18.71 1.50
N LEU A 190 -0.41 20.01 1.23
CA LEU A 190 -0.72 20.52 -0.12
C LEU A 190 0.45 20.35 -1.10
N ASP A 191 1.68 20.59 -0.64
CA ASP A 191 2.87 20.42 -1.47
C ASP A 191 3.09 18.95 -1.85
N ALA A 192 2.87 18.04 -0.90
CA ALA A 192 2.98 16.61 -1.14
C ALA A 192 1.88 16.10 -2.10
N LEU A 193 0.65 16.61 -1.97
CA LEU A 193 -0.45 16.29 -2.89
C LEU A 193 -0.23 16.86 -4.30
N SER A 194 0.45 18.00 -4.44
CA SER A 194 0.71 18.61 -5.75
C SER A 194 1.48 17.70 -6.71
N GLN A 195 2.35 16.82 -6.18
CA GLN A 195 3.15 15.91 -6.99
C GLN A 195 2.38 14.68 -7.45
N LEU A 196 1.36 14.30 -6.68
CA LEU A 196 0.46 13.20 -7.00
C LEU A 196 -0.62 13.61 -8.01
N THR A 197 -0.65 14.87 -8.44
CA THR A 197 -1.50 15.33 -9.56
C THR A 197 -1.06 14.71 -10.89
N THR A 198 -1.96 14.73 -11.87
CA THR A 198 -1.64 14.31 -13.24
C THR A 198 -0.49 15.15 -13.82
N SER A 199 -0.43 16.45 -13.53
CA SER A 199 0.62 17.33 -14.02
C SER A 199 1.97 17.10 -13.31
N GLY A 200 1.96 16.92 -11.98
CA GLY A 200 3.14 16.63 -11.18
C GLY A 200 3.80 15.32 -11.59
N THR A 201 3.01 14.25 -11.69
CA THR A 201 3.52 12.94 -12.13
C THR A 201 3.94 12.91 -13.59
N ALA A 202 3.32 13.71 -14.47
CA ALA A 202 3.81 13.87 -15.85
C ALA A 202 5.22 14.49 -15.88
N GLN A 203 5.50 15.51 -15.05
CA GLN A 203 6.84 16.10 -14.94
C GLN A 203 7.86 15.12 -14.35
N PHE A 204 7.44 14.30 -13.37
CA PHE A 204 8.26 13.23 -12.82
C PHE A 204 8.58 12.17 -13.87
N ASN A 205 7.57 11.70 -14.61
CA ASN A 205 7.72 10.67 -15.65
C ASN A 205 8.60 11.12 -16.81
N ALA A 206 8.57 12.41 -17.17
CA ALA A 206 9.45 12.96 -18.19
C ALA A 206 10.95 12.83 -17.81
N GLN A 207 11.27 12.86 -16.51
CA GLN A 207 12.62 12.72 -16.00
C GLN A 207 12.99 11.26 -15.72
N PHE A 208 12.02 10.44 -15.29
CA PHE A 208 12.24 9.07 -14.82
C PHE A 208 11.32 8.05 -15.54
N PRO A 209 11.46 7.86 -16.87
CA PRO A 209 10.50 7.08 -17.68
C PRO A 209 10.71 5.56 -17.65
N ALA A 210 11.69 5.05 -16.90
CA ALA A 210 12.05 3.63 -16.91
C ALA A 210 10.88 2.74 -16.43
N GLY A 211 10.33 1.92 -17.33
CA GLY A 211 9.17 1.06 -17.05
C GLY A 211 7.81 1.69 -17.37
N MET A 212 7.77 2.90 -17.95
CA MET A 212 6.52 3.58 -18.30
C MET A 212 5.67 2.77 -19.30
N PRO A 213 4.33 2.69 -19.13
CA PRO A 213 3.43 2.14 -20.12
C PRO A 213 3.48 2.84 -21.48
N THR A 214 3.30 2.07 -22.56
CA THR A 214 3.23 2.62 -23.94
C THR A 214 1.83 3.05 -24.37
N SER A 215 0.82 2.71 -23.57
CA SER A 215 -0.58 3.11 -23.75
C SER A 215 -1.20 3.45 -22.39
N SER A 216 -2.34 4.14 -22.38
CA SER A 216 -2.93 4.73 -21.18
C SER A 216 -3.29 3.75 -20.07
N CYS A 217 -3.53 2.47 -20.39
CA CYS A 217 -3.87 1.41 -19.44
C CYS A 217 -3.15 0.10 -19.79
N GLY A 218 -1.95 0.22 -20.35
CA GLY A 218 -1.14 -0.93 -20.75
C GLY A 218 0.01 -1.20 -19.78
N SER A 219 0.81 -2.20 -20.11
CA SER A 219 2.08 -2.44 -19.42
C SER A 219 3.23 -1.64 -20.03
N GLY A 220 4.31 -1.49 -19.26
CA GLY A 220 5.58 -0.94 -19.71
C GLY A 220 6.65 -2.00 -19.93
N ALA A 221 7.88 -1.57 -20.19
CA ALA A 221 9.02 -2.47 -20.30
C ALA A 221 9.26 -3.22 -18.98
N ALA A 222 9.30 -4.56 -19.04
CA ALA A 222 9.52 -5.41 -17.88
C ALA A 222 10.92 -5.24 -17.26
N VAL A 223 11.92 -4.90 -18.09
CA VAL A 223 13.31 -4.69 -17.68
C VAL A 223 13.87 -3.45 -18.38
N VAL A 224 14.47 -2.55 -17.61
CA VAL A 224 15.19 -1.37 -18.13
C VAL A 224 16.51 -1.25 -17.37
N ASN A 225 17.63 -1.13 -18.07
CA ASN A 225 18.97 -1.04 -17.47
C ASN A 225 19.29 -2.15 -16.45
N GLY A 226 18.77 -3.37 -16.71
CA GLY A 226 18.95 -4.52 -15.82
C GLY A 226 18.09 -4.50 -14.55
N ILE A 227 17.22 -3.51 -14.37
CA ILE A 227 16.26 -3.42 -13.26
C ILE A 227 14.91 -3.95 -13.74
N ARG A 228 14.28 -4.83 -12.96
CA ARG A 228 12.95 -5.35 -13.26
C ARG A 228 11.86 -4.48 -12.64
N TYR A 229 10.77 -4.24 -13.38
CA TYR A 229 9.66 -3.41 -12.94
C TYR A 229 8.35 -4.20 -12.92
N TYR A 230 7.62 -4.10 -11.81
CA TYR A 230 6.33 -4.72 -11.57
C TYR A 230 5.35 -3.73 -10.96
N SER A 231 4.06 -3.92 -11.23
CA SER A 231 2.98 -3.17 -10.56
C SER A 231 1.82 -4.08 -10.20
N SER A 232 1.06 -3.67 -9.19
CA SER A 232 -0.22 -4.23 -8.79
C SER A 232 -1.13 -3.15 -8.22
N GLY A 233 -2.44 -3.41 -8.16
CA GLY A 233 -3.39 -2.48 -7.55
C GLY A 233 -4.78 -3.09 -7.33
N GLY A 234 -5.58 -2.38 -6.55
CA GLY A 234 -6.97 -2.69 -6.26
C GLY A 234 -7.98 -1.87 -7.09
N THR A 235 -9.22 -2.36 -7.15
CA THR A 235 -10.35 -1.64 -7.78
C THR A 235 -11.64 -1.69 -6.95
N SER A 236 -11.56 -2.10 -5.69
CA SER A 236 -12.74 -2.27 -4.84
C SER A 236 -12.67 -1.28 -3.68
N VAL A 237 -13.42 -0.19 -3.77
CA VAL A 237 -13.29 0.97 -2.87
C VAL A 237 -13.83 0.71 -1.46
N LEU A 238 -15.01 0.07 -1.37
CA LEU A 238 -15.66 -0.24 -0.10
C LEU A 238 -15.59 -1.75 0.10
N THR A 239 -14.77 -2.19 1.06
CA THR A 239 -14.43 -3.60 1.24
C THR A 239 -14.83 -4.13 2.62
N ASN A 240 -14.88 -3.27 3.65
CA ASN A 240 -15.21 -3.68 5.00
C ASN A 240 -15.94 -2.59 5.80
N VAL A 241 -17.21 -2.86 6.15
CA VAL A 241 -18.05 -1.91 6.92
C VAL A 241 -17.56 -1.62 8.34
N LEU A 242 -16.64 -2.44 8.87
CA LEU A 242 -16.02 -2.22 10.18
C LEU A 242 -14.73 -1.42 10.08
N ASP A 243 -14.23 -1.17 8.86
CA ASP A 243 -13.04 -0.35 8.63
C ASP A 243 -13.45 1.13 8.46
N PRO A 244 -13.06 2.03 9.38
CA PRO A 244 -13.41 3.45 9.26
C PRO A 244 -12.75 4.15 8.06
N SER A 245 -11.68 3.57 7.49
CA SER A 245 -11.00 4.12 6.32
C SER A 245 -11.82 4.00 5.03
N ASP A 246 -12.74 3.04 4.95
CA ASP A 246 -13.67 2.88 3.81
C ASP A 246 -14.49 4.15 3.55
N LEU A 247 -14.80 4.95 4.58
CA LEU A 247 -15.50 6.22 4.40
C LEU A 247 -14.64 7.26 3.65
N LEU A 248 -13.35 7.33 3.97
CA LEU A 248 -12.41 8.21 3.28
C LEU A 248 -12.22 7.77 1.83
N LEU A 249 -11.99 6.47 1.63
CA LEU A 249 -11.75 5.90 0.30
C LEU A 249 -13.00 5.98 -0.57
N GLY A 250 -14.17 5.77 0.02
CA GLY A 250 -15.48 6.04 -0.59
C GLY A 250 -15.61 7.48 -1.08
N ALA A 251 -15.27 8.46 -0.23
CA ALA A 251 -15.30 9.87 -0.62
C ALA A 251 -14.29 10.19 -1.74
N GLY A 252 -13.09 9.62 -1.68
CA GLY A 252 -12.07 9.77 -2.72
C GLY A 252 -12.49 9.18 -4.07
N SER A 253 -13.21 8.06 -4.07
CA SER A 253 -13.69 7.42 -5.30
C SER A 253 -14.62 8.30 -6.15
N LEU A 254 -15.28 9.30 -5.52
CA LEU A 254 -16.18 10.22 -6.20
C LEU A 254 -15.44 11.13 -7.21
N PHE A 255 -14.13 11.29 -7.07
CA PHE A 255 -13.31 12.04 -8.02
C PHE A 255 -13.06 11.29 -9.34
N PHE A 256 -13.26 9.98 -9.37
CA PHE A 256 -12.92 9.13 -10.53
C PHE A 256 -14.03 9.03 -11.58
N SER A 257 -15.16 9.72 -11.39
CA SER A 257 -16.28 9.75 -12.35
C SER A 257 -16.75 8.35 -12.78
N GLY A 258 -16.73 7.38 -11.87
CA GLY A 258 -17.14 5.98 -12.12
C GLY A 258 -16.05 5.08 -12.73
N SER A 259 -14.85 5.59 -12.99
CA SER A 259 -13.71 4.77 -13.43
C SER A 259 -13.22 3.87 -12.31
N ALA A 260 -12.71 2.68 -12.63
CA ALA A 260 -12.17 1.74 -11.65
C ALA A 260 -10.99 2.35 -10.87
N ASN A 261 -11.04 2.24 -9.54
CA ASN A 261 -10.07 2.84 -8.61
C ASN A 261 -10.11 2.15 -7.25
N ASP A 262 -9.07 2.37 -6.44
CA ASP A 262 -8.94 1.87 -5.07
C ASP A 262 -9.43 2.88 -3.99
N GLY A 263 -10.02 4.00 -4.43
CA GLY A 263 -10.44 5.12 -3.59
C GLY A 263 -9.50 6.34 -3.66
N LEU A 264 -8.23 6.15 -4.04
CA LEU A 264 -7.22 7.22 -4.15
C LEU A 264 -6.46 7.21 -5.47
N VAL A 265 -6.37 6.06 -6.14
CA VAL A 265 -5.63 5.86 -7.38
C VAL A 265 -6.47 5.06 -8.37
N GLY A 266 -6.47 5.50 -9.63
CA GLY A 266 -7.20 4.84 -10.70
C GLY A 266 -6.45 3.60 -11.19
N GLN A 267 -7.18 2.56 -11.59
CA GLN A 267 -6.63 1.29 -12.08
C GLN A 267 -5.47 1.50 -13.07
N CYS A 268 -5.68 2.28 -14.13
CA CYS A 268 -4.67 2.50 -15.17
C CYS A 268 -3.48 3.36 -14.68
N SER A 269 -3.70 4.23 -13.70
CA SER A 269 -2.62 5.05 -13.12
C SER A 269 -1.65 4.21 -12.30
N SER A 270 -2.08 3.03 -11.80
CA SER A 270 -1.20 2.10 -11.08
C SER A 270 -0.26 1.30 -11.97
N HIS A 271 -0.44 1.35 -13.30
CA HIS A 271 0.33 0.52 -14.22
C HIS A 271 1.78 1.00 -14.38
N TRP A 272 2.72 0.09 -14.13
CA TRP A 272 4.15 0.29 -14.38
C TRP A 272 4.88 -1.03 -14.61
N GLY A 273 5.80 -1.07 -15.56
CA GLY A 273 6.50 -2.28 -15.94
C GLY A 273 5.54 -3.42 -16.27
N THR A 274 5.80 -4.60 -15.71
CA THR A 274 4.87 -5.74 -15.81
C THR A 274 3.73 -5.60 -14.81
N VAL A 275 2.52 -5.37 -15.30
CA VAL A 275 1.30 -5.38 -14.46
C VAL A 275 1.01 -6.83 -14.06
N ILE A 276 1.16 -7.16 -12.77
CA ILE A 276 0.87 -8.49 -12.24
C ILE A 276 -0.64 -8.68 -12.12
N ARG A 277 -1.31 -7.72 -11.47
CA ARG A 277 -2.76 -7.64 -11.37
C ARG A 277 -3.17 -6.27 -10.87
N ASP A 278 -4.12 -5.66 -11.53
CA ASP A 278 -4.57 -4.28 -11.31
C ASP A 278 -6.00 -4.19 -10.77
N ASN A 279 -6.64 -5.32 -10.47
CA ASN A 279 -8.03 -5.44 -10.06
C ASN A 279 -8.19 -6.40 -8.86
N TYR A 280 -7.31 -6.28 -7.87
CA TYR A 280 -7.59 -6.93 -6.60
C TYR A 280 -8.85 -6.32 -5.96
N ASP A 281 -9.57 -7.12 -5.18
CA ASP A 281 -10.72 -6.66 -4.39
C ASP A 281 -10.24 -5.92 -3.13
N TRP A 282 -9.44 -4.88 -3.36
CA TRP A 282 -8.78 -4.05 -2.37
C TRP A 282 -9.10 -2.59 -2.62
N ASN A 283 -9.32 -1.88 -1.53
CA ASN A 283 -9.21 -0.43 -1.48
C ASN A 283 -7.72 -0.06 -1.27
N HIS A 284 -7.40 1.23 -1.26
CA HIS A 284 -6.00 1.69 -1.19
C HIS A 284 -5.27 1.28 0.10
N LEU A 285 -5.97 1.07 1.21
CA LEU A 285 -5.37 0.66 2.48
C LEU A 285 -5.30 -0.87 2.63
N ASP A 286 -6.25 -1.59 2.05
CA ASP A 286 -6.22 -3.05 1.94
C ASP A 286 -4.92 -3.53 1.26
N GLU A 287 -4.38 -2.75 0.30
CA GLU A 287 -3.13 -3.09 -0.39
C GLU A 287 -1.95 -3.27 0.56
N VAL A 288 -1.93 -2.57 1.69
CA VAL A 288 -0.93 -2.70 2.76
C VAL A 288 -1.48 -3.40 4.00
N ASN A 289 -2.58 -4.13 3.82
CA ASN A 289 -3.31 -4.89 4.84
C ASN A 289 -3.83 -4.03 5.99
N GLN A 290 -4.14 -2.76 5.70
CA GLN A 290 -4.77 -1.84 6.63
C GLN A 290 -6.29 -1.76 6.36
N LEU A 291 -7.10 -1.50 7.38
CA LEU A 291 -6.70 -1.30 8.78
C LEU A 291 -6.65 -2.62 9.57
N LEU A 292 -5.51 -2.92 10.21
CA LEU A 292 -5.36 -4.09 11.09
C LEU A 292 -5.77 -5.43 10.44
N GLY A 293 -5.66 -5.53 9.11
CA GLY A 293 -6.06 -6.69 8.31
C GLY A 293 -7.56 -6.82 8.07
N LEU A 294 -8.37 -5.81 8.43
CA LEU A 294 -9.75 -5.72 8.01
C LEU A 294 -9.78 -5.46 6.50
N ARG A 295 -10.44 -6.35 5.78
CA ARG A 295 -10.61 -6.30 4.32
C ARG A 295 -11.83 -7.11 3.91
N GLY A 296 -12.17 -7.09 2.62
CA GLY A 296 -13.24 -7.95 2.09
C GLY A 296 -13.00 -9.44 2.38
N VAL A 297 -14.02 -10.16 2.85
CA VAL A 297 -13.88 -11.59 3.25
C VAL A 297 -13.48 -12.54 2.13
N PHE A 298 -13.71 -12.15 0.87
CA PHE A 298 -13.33 -12.91 -0.32
C PHE A 298 -12.14 -12.29 -1.07
N SER A 299 -11.56 -11.19 -0.56
CA SER A 299 -10.41 -10.58 -1.20
C SER A 299 -9.18 -11.48 -1.05
N SER A 300 -8.24 -11.34 -1.98
CA SER A 300 -6.91 -11.94 -1.86
C SER A 300 -6.24 -11.43 -0.58
N ASP A 301 -5.44 -12.28 0.06
CA ASP A 301 -4.64 -11.87 1.23
C ASP A 301 -3.45 -11.01 0.81
N PRO A 302 -3.37 -9.71 1.19
CA PRO A 302 -2.25 -8.86 0.83
C PRO A 302 -0.92 -9.47 1.31
N VAL A 303 -0.87 -10.05 2.52
CA VAL A 303 0.34 -10.70 3.03
C VAL A 303 0.79 -11.83 2.10
N ALA A 304 -0.14 -12.67 1.64
CA ALA A 304 0.16 -13.73 0.68
C ALA A 304 0.65 -13.18 -0.67
N VAL A 305 0.05 -12.09 -1.17
CA VAL A 305 0.46 -11.49 -2.46
C VAL A 305 1.87 -10.90 -2.39
N TYR A 306 2.25 -10.25 -1.29
CA TYR A 306 3.63 -9.80 -1.09
C TYR A 306 4.61 -10.98 -1.02
N ARG A 307 4.23 -12.08 -0.36
CA ARG A 307 5.03 -13.31 -0.32
C ARG A 307 5.19 -13.93 -1.72
N ASP A 308 4.13 -13.93 -2.53
CA ASP A 308 4.19 -14.42 -3.90
C ASP A 308 5.07 -13.54 -4.79
N GLN A 309 5.05 -12.23 -4.59
CA GLN A 309 5.96 -11.32 -5.26
C GLN A 309 7.42 -11.57 -4.84
N ALA A 310 7.70 -11.77 -3.55
CA ALA A 310 9.04 -12.13 -3.10
C ALA A 310 9.52 -13.47 -3.69
N ASN A 311 8.64 -14.47 -3.76
CA ASN A 311 8.93 -15.75 -4.40
C ASN A 311 9.17 -15.61 -5.92
N ARG A 312 8.43 -14.70 -6.60
CA ARG A 312 8.69 -14.35 -8.00
C ARG A 312 10.09 -13.76 -8.19
N LEU A 313 10.49 -12.81 -7.34
CA LEU A 313 11.82 -12.21 -7.39
C LEU A 313 12.92 -13.24 -7.14
N LYS A 314 12.74 -14.09 -6.12
CA LYS A 314 13.62 -15.22 -5.83
C LYS A 314 13.79 -16.15 -7.03
N GLY A 315 12.69 -16.51 -7.70
CA GLY A 315 12.71 -17.36 -8.89
C GLY A 315 13.50 -16.76 -10.08
N LEU A 316 13.73 -15.45 -10.06
CA LEU A 316 14.52 -14.72 -11.05
C LEU A 316 15.98 -14.49 -10.62
N GLY A 317 16.39 -15.07 -9.48
CA GLY A 317 17.72 -14.88 -8.90
C GLY A 317 17.95 -13.48 -8.32
N LEU A 318 16.86 -12.76 -8.01
CA LEU A 318 16.85 -11.46 -7.34
C LEU A 318 16.63 -11.61 -5.85
#